data_AF-A0A6N9B0B6-F1
#
_entry.id   AF-A0A6N9B0B6-F1
#
_cell.length_a   1.000
_cell.length_b   1.000
_cell.length_c   1.000
_cell.angle_alpha   90.00
_cell.angle_beta   90.00
_cell.angle_gamma   90.00
#
_symmetry.space_group_name_H-M   'P 1'
#
loop_
_entity.id
_entity.type
_entity.pdbx_description
1 polymer ?
#
loop_
_entity_poly.entity_id
_entity_poly.type
_entity_poly.pdbx_seq_one_letter_code
_entity_poly.pdbx_strand_id
1 'polypeptide(L)'
;MRNRHRELSCFVVLAVTILWAFVQIAEEVQAQATDALEHGTSDFTSTSELVLNLANSVTSFERSVRLYAILDRAETEELRDLMRDSQDIEVDSEKHETQLAIASRFAAINPQEALETALEVPSNERLPLLEGVFTEWSESDLASATKAAAVLDRDSRLTALKAIVAIRDDLKFDELRLIASELGHPGYVNEMERDFLAANLAEDPIEAWLRMMHDGLEDASQLDTLVQVAEAAVERDGFDALFHLHAPFSKVLFDEEYLVLDKAVEALVRDDPQNTWEYIQKGSSSEQGQSDDSTFPLDSGSPTPRDRAYMTNVVQELLLKSWAAWDPAFVLERIEQIPNQLQALACERALEALVATEPKRVVELIQSLKHLGANRERSVWRIVRRWSETSPSAALGWVQSEHGIGDEQRQDLLTYVLSSLALDNPELALEVAVLQPNFAQLEQRMMYHIAQRDVEAAIEMLPMISEEGQYYANSWVAEQLIVNGEVDRAVALRRQYEEDSGDPVNWFMFFLNWARENPVQLFERLDDLPPKLRFEGAHALDYYYLPELTQEQKDTVQAIYEAGQD
;
A
#
# COMPACT_ATOMS: atom_id res chain seq x y z
N MET A 1 -50.80 1.52 18.58
CA MET A 1 -51.46 2.38 17.56
C MET A 1 -51.64 3.84 18.01
N ARG A 2 -52.13 4.17 19.22
CA ARG A 2 -52.28 5.57 19.65
C ARG A 2 -50.97 6.37 19.81
N ASN A 3 -49.87 5.73 20.22
CA ASN A 3 -48.57 6.41 20.35
C ASN A 3 -47.93 6.73 18.98
N ARG A 4 -47.98 5.79 18.02
CA ARG A 4 -47.52 6.05 16.63
C ARG A 4 -48.28 7.21 15.96
N HIS A 5 -49.58 7.37 16.25
CA HIS A 5 -50.33 8.52 15.73
C HIS A 5 -49.85 9.85 16.31
N ARG A 6 -49.44 9.90 17.59
CA ARG A 6 -48.90 11.12 18.20
C ARG A 6 -47.52 11.49 17.65
N GLU A 7 -46.66 10.50 17.43
CA GLU A 7 -45.35 10.71 16.83
C GLU A 7 -45.47 11.22 15.40
N LEU A 8 -46.31 10.59 14.56
CA LEU A 8 -46.59 11.07 13.20
C LEU A 8 -47.17 12.49 13.18
N SER A 9 -48.07 12.84 14.11
CA SER A 9 -48.59 14.21 14.19
C SER A 9 -47.52 15.23 14.56
N CYS A 10 -46.56 14.90 15.42
CA CYS A 10 -45.46 15.81 15.77
C CYS A 10 -44.52 16.03 14.58
N PHE A 11 -44.18 14.97 13.84
CA PHE A 11 -43.35 15.08 12.64
C PHE A 11 -44.00 15.92 11.55
N VAL A 12 -45.31 15.74 11.31
CA VAL A 12 -46.04 16.54 10.31
C VAL A 12 -46.11 18.01 10.70
N VAL A 13 -46.36 18.33 11.98
CA VAL A 13 -46.39 19.73 12.44
C VAL A 13 -45.00 20.37 12.34
N LEU A 14 -43.94 19.65 12.67
CA LEU A 14 -42.57 20.14 12.55
C LEU A 14 -42.21 20.40 11.08
N ALA A 15 -42.49 19.45 10.19
CA ALA A 15 -42.23 19.59 8.75
C ALA A 15 -42.99 20.77 8.14
N VAL A 16 -44.27 20.96 8.49
CA VAL A 16 -45.08 22.10 8.03
C VAL A 16 -44.54 23.43 8.56
N THR A 17 -44.08 23.49 9.81
CA THR A 17 -43.52 24.70 10.40
C THR A 17 -42.19 25.08 9.74
N ILE A 18 -41.35 24.08 9.44
CA ILE A 18 -40.09 24.27 8.70
C ILE A 18 -40.39 24.78 7.29
N LEU A 19 -41.30 24.13 6.56
CA LEU A 19 -41.73 24.57 5.22
C LEU A 19 -42.26 26.02 5.22
N TRP A 20 -43.07 26.37 6.22
CA TRP A 20 -43.60 27.73 6.33
C TRP A 20 -42.50 28.77 6.63
N ALA A 21 -41.52 28.44 7.47
CA ALA A 21 -40.36 29.30 7.72
C ALA A 21 -39.52 29.49 6.46
N PHE A 22 -39.31 28.44 5.66
CA PHE A 22 -38.63 28.55 4.36
C PHE A 22 -39.39 29.45 3.39
N VAL A 23 -40.72 29.36 3.32
CA VAL A 23 -41.53 30.24 2.47
C VAL A 23 -41.42 31.70 2.92
N GLN A 24 -41.48 31.99 4.21
CA GLN A 24 -41.32 33.35 4.73
C GLN A 24 -39.92 33.92 4.45
N ILE A 25 -38.87 33.12 4.63
CA ILE A 25 -37.50 33.54 4.28
C ILE A 25 -37.40 33.81 2.78
N ALA A 26 -37.98 32.94 1.93
CA ALA A 26 -37.97 33.15 0.48
C ALA A 26 -38.73 34.41 0.06
N GLU A 27 -39.89 34.70 0.68
CA GLU A 27 -40.66 35.92 0.43
C GLU A 27 -39.90 37.18 0.89
N GLU A 28 -39.22 37.13 2.04
CA GLU A 28 -38.43 38.25 2.55
C GLU A 28 -37.18 38.50 1.70
N VAL A 29 -36.47 37.44 1.29
CA VAL A 29 -35.35 37.53 0.35
C VAL A 29 -35.81 38.07 -1.00
N GLN A 30 -36.96 37.61 -1.52
CA GLN A 30 -37.51 38.12 -2.76
C GLN A 30 -37.93 39.60 -2.64
N ALA A 31 -38.51 40.01 -1.51
CA ALA A 31 -38.86 41.40 -1.26
C ALA A 31 -37.61 42.29 -1.17
N GLN A 32 -36.57 41.86 -0.45
CA GLN A 32 -35.30 42.59 -0.34
C GLN A 32 -34.56 42.66 -1.68
N ALA A 33 -34.57 41.59 -2.48
CA ALA A 33 -34.00 41.58 -3.81
C ALA A 33 -34.77 42.54 -4.75
N THR A 34 -36.10 42.53 -4.68
CA THR A 34 -36.95 43.44 -5.47
C THR A 34 -36.72 44.90 -5.07
N ASP A 35 -36.65 45.21 -3.78
CA ASP A 35 -36.39 46.57 -3.29
C ASP A 35 -34.98 47.07 -3.67
N ALA A 36 -33.98 46.20 -3.57
CA ALA A 36 -32.62 46.49 -4.04
C ALA A 36 -32.56 46.72 -5.56
N LEU A 37 -33.36 45.99 -6.34
CA LEU A 37 -33.48 46.15 -7.79
C LEU A 37 -34.22 47.43 -8.20
N GLU A 38 -35.21 47.88 -7.40
CA GLU A 38 -36.03 49.06 -7.69
C GLU A 38 -35.37 50.37 -7.24
N HIS A 39 -34.70 50.39 -6.08
CA HIS A 39 -34.13 51.61 -5.49
C HIS A 39 -32.60 51.73 -5.63
N GLY A 40 -31.89 50.62 -5.90
CA GLY A 40 -30.43 50.62 -5.91
C GLY A 40 -29.80 51.07 -7.23
N THR A 41 -30.43 50.82 -8.38
CA THR A 41 -29.71 50.89 -9.67
C THR A 41 -29.82 52.22 -10.41
N SER A 42 -30.70 53.16 -10.01
CA SER A 42 -30.91 54.41 -10.76
C SER A 42 -29.89 55.52 -10.46
N ASP A 43 -29.10 55.39 -9.40
CA ASP A 43 -28.24 56.48 -8.89
C ASP A 43 -26.73 56.28 -9.13
N PHE A 44 -26.29 55.13 -9.66
CA PHE A 44 -24.87 54.91 -9.94
C PHE A 44 -24.49 55.47 -11.30
N THR A 45 -23.58 56.45 -11.30
CA THR A 45 -23.15 57.14 -12.52
C THR A 45 -21.96 56.48 -13.22
N SER A 46 -21.28 55.54 -12.55
CA SER A 46 -20.26 54.68 -13.16
C SER A 46 -20.21 53.27 -12.53
N THR A 47 -19.72 52.31 -13.32
CA THR A 47 -19.42 50.92 -12.91
C THR A 47 -18.44 50.88 -11.73
N SER A 48 -17.43 51.75 -11.70
CA SER A 48 -16.42 51.79 -10.63
C SER A 48 -16.99 52.27 -9.29
N GLU A 49 -17.97 53.18 -9.29
CA GLU A 49 -18.68 53.64 -8.08
C GLU A 49 -19.55 52.51 -7.47
N LEU A 50 -19.95 51.57 -8.32
CA LEU A 50 -20.81 50.44 -7.99
C LEU A 50 -20.00 49.29 -7.34
N VAL A 51 -18.82 48.97 -7.88
CA VAL A 51 -17.87 48.01 -7.29
C VAL A 51 -17.41 48.47 -5.90
N LEU A 52 -17.10 49.77 -5.74
CA LEU A 52 -16.73 50.34 -4.44
C LEU A 52 -17.90 50.35 -3.44
N ASN A 53 -19.15 50.45 -3.90
CA ASN A 53 -20.32 50.36 -3.02
C ASN A 53 -20.69 48.92 -2.64
N LEU A 54 -20.40 47.95 -3.50
CA LEU A 54 -20.50 46.52 -3.16
C LEU A 54 -19.62 46.21 -1.94
N ALA A 55 -18.40 46.74 -1.88
CA ALA A 55 -17.48 46.59 -0.75
C ALA A 55 -18.03 47.13 0.59
N ASN A 56 -18.97 48.07 0.56
CA ASN A 56 -19.54 48.72 1.75
C ASN A 56 -20.85 48.09 2.28
N SER A 57 -21.36 47.03 1.67
CA SER A 57 -22.60 46.39 2.13
C SER A 57 -22.38 45.49 3.35
N VAL A 58 -23.46 45.25 4.09
CA VAL A 58 -23.38 44.82 5.50
C VAL A 58 -23.08 43.32 5.64
N THR A 59 -23.40 42.52 4.61
CA THR A 59 -23.19 41.06 4.62
C THR A 59 -22.68 40.54 3.28
N SER A 60 -22.00 39.38 3.29
CA SER A 60 -21.58 38.68 2.06
C SER A 60 -22.76 38.32 1.15
N PHE A 61 -23.90 37.93 1.74
CA PHE A 61 -25.10 37.58 1.00
C PHE A 61 -25.69 38.77 0.20
N GLU A 62 -25.84 39.93 0.85
CA GLU A 62 -26.33 41.14 0.17
C GLU A 62 -25.42 41.57 -0.99
N ARG A 63 -24.10 41.37 -0.85
CA ARG A 63 -23.14 41.58 -1.94
C ARG A 63 -23.41 40.68 -3.12
N SER A 64 -23.50 39.37 -2.89
CA SER A 64 -23.74 38.40 -3.96
C SER A 64 -25.05 38.72 -4.69
N VAL A 65 -26.14 38.99 -3.96
CA VAL A 65 -27.45 39.34 -4.58
C VAL A 65 -27.34 40.59 -5.47
N ARG A 66 -26.70 41.65 -4.98
CA ARG A 66 -26.51 42.89 -5.76
C ARG A 66 -25.61 42.63 -6.97
N LEU A 67 -24.52 41.90 -6.79
CA LEU A 67 -23.62 41.52 -7.86
C LEU A 67 -24.37 40.79 -8.97
N TYR A 68 -25.12 39.73 -8.66
CA TYR A 68 -25.91 38.99 -9.65
C TYR A 68 -26.98 39.86 -10.32
N ALA A 69 -27.62 40.77 -9.60
CA ALA A 69 -28.58 41.72 -10.17
C ALA A 69 -27.95 42.66 -11.22
N ILE A 70 -26.71 43.09 -11.00
CA ILE A 70 -25.95 43.91 -11.96
C ILE A 70 -25.55 43.05 -13.15
N LEU A 71 -24.96 41.87 -12.89
CA LEU A 71 -24.48 40.95 -13.90
C LEU A 71 -25.59 40.45 -14.83
N ASP A 72 -26.81 40.28 -14.32
CA ASP A 72 -27.96 39.87 -15.14
C ASP A 72 -28.29 40.88 -16.25
N ARG A 73 -28.08 42.17 -15.99
CA ARG A 73 -28.36 43.25 -16.94
C ARG A 73 -27.14 43.66 -17.77
N ALA A 74 -25.95 43.27 -17.34
CA ALA A 74 -24.71 43.72 -17.94
C ALA A 74 -24.53 43.17 -19.36
N GLU A 75 -24.20 44.05 -20.30
CA GLU A 75 -23.78 43.66 -21.64
C GLU A 75 -22.29 43.25 -21.65
N THR A 76 -21.84 42.62 -22.75
CA THR A 76 -20.45 42.15 -22.93
C THR A 76 -19.39 43.21 -22.61
N GLU A 77 -19.58 44.46 -23.08
CA GLU A 77 -18.62 45.54 -22.83
C GLU A 77 -18.60 45.95 -21.35
N GLU A 78 -19.76 45.97 -20.70
CA GLU A 78 -19.87 46.26 -19.27
C GLU A 78 -19.24 45.16 -18.43
N LEU A 79 -19.37 43.89 -18.82
CA LEU A 79 -18.72 42.76 -18.15
C LEU A 79 -17.19 42.81 -18.28
N ARG A 80 -16.67 43.25 -19.44
CA ARG A 80 -15.24 43.50 -19.62
C ARG A 80 -14.75 44.60 -18.69
N ASP A 81 -15.49 45.71 -18.61
CA ASP A 81 -15.15 46.82 -17.71
C ASP A 81 -15.21 46.40 -16.23
N LEU A 82 -16.26 45.68 -15.82
CA LEU A 82 -16.39 45.12 -14.47
C LEU A 82 -15.24 44.15 -14.14
N MET A 83 -14.82 43.33 -15.11
CA MET A 83 -13.69 42.42 -14.93
C MET A 83 -12.39 43.19 -14.67
N ARG A 84 -12.13 44.25 -15.43
CA ARG A 84 -10.97 45.12 -15.21
C ARG A 84 -11.03 45.81 -13.85
N ASP A 85 -12.18 46.40 -13.52
CA ASP A 85 -12.37 47.15 -12.28
C ASP A 85 -12.32 46.23 -11.03
N SER A 86 -12.67 44.94 -11.18
CA SER A 86 -12.55 43.96 -10.09
C SER A 86 -11.11 43.72 -9.62
N GLN A 87 -10.11 44.07 -10.44
CA GLN A 87 -8.70 43.91 -10.08
C GLN A 87 -8.28 44.81 -8.92
N ASP A 88 -9.00 45.92 -8.72
CA ASP A 88 -8.73 46.92 -7.69
C ASP A 88 -9.37 46.58 -6.33
N ILE A 89 -10.06 45.42 -6.20
CA ILE A 89 -10.62 44.97 -4.92
C ILE A 89 -9.49 44.55 -3.97
N GLU A 90 -9.39 45.20 -2.82
CA GLU A 90 -8.30 44.99 -1.84
C GLU A 90 -8.35 43.64 -1.12
N VAL A 91 -9.55 43.07 -0.93
CA VAL A 91 -9.74 41.83 -0.16
C VAL A 91 -9.73 40.63 -1.11
N ASP A 92 -8.69 39.80 -1.03
CA ASP A 92 -8.46 38.67 -1.96
C ASP A 92 -9.67 37.73 -2.11
N SER A 93 -10.36 37.39 -1.03
CA SER A 93 -11.54 36.52 -1.08
C SER A 93 -12.71 37.16 -1.83
N GLU A 94 -12.91 38.47 -1.65
CA GLU A 94 -13.99 39.21 -2.31
C GLU A 94 -13.65 39.47 -3.78
N LYS A 95 -12.38 39.74 -4.07
CA LYS A 95 -11.85 39.82 -5.43
C LYS A 95 -12.10 38.51 -6.16
N HIS A 96 -11.74 37.38 -5.55
CA HIS A 96 -11.94 36.05 -6.10
C HIS A 96 -13.42 35.73 -6.40
N GLU A 97 -14.32 35.90 -5.43
CA GLU A 97 -15.76 35.64 -5.61
C GLU A 97 -16.37 36.55 -6.69
N THR A 98 -16.00 37.83 -6.70
CA THR A 98 -16.51 38.80 -7.68
C THR A 98 -16.05 38.46 -9.10
N GLN A 99 -14.76 38.12 -9.24
CA GLN A 99 -14.16 37.70 -10.50
C GLN A 99 -14.79 36.43 -11.06
N LEU A 100 -15.02 35.43 -10.20
CA LEU A 100 -15.68 34.18 -10.57
C LEU A 100 -17.09 34.46 -11.10
N ALA A 101 -17.89 35.26 -10.39
CA ALA A 101 -19.26 35.59 -10.80
C ALA A 101 -19.32 36.39 -12.12
N ILE A 102 -18.44 37.38 -12.30
CA ILE A 102 -18.34 38.13 -13.57
C ILE A 102 -17.94 37.18 -14.70
N ALA A 103 -16.94 36.33 -14.49
CA ALA A 103 -16.41 35.39 -15.49
C ALA A 103 -17.49 34.39 -15.95
N SER A 104 -18.22 33.79 -15.00
CA SER A 104 -19.33 32.88 -15.31
C SER A 104 -20.43 33.60 -16.10
N ARG A 105 -20.89 34.78 -15.67
CA ARG A 105 -21.90 35.53 -16.43
C ARG A 105 -21.42 35.87 -17.85
N PHE A 106 -20.17 36.30 -17.98
CA PHE A 106 -19.60 36.63 -19.28
C PHE A 106 -19.57 35.40 -20.17
N ALA A 107 -19.18 34.24 -19.62
CA ALA A 107 -19.19 32.99 -20.37
C ALA A 107 -20.58 32.52 -20.78
N ALA A 108 -21.63 32.81 -20.00
CA ALA A 108 -23.02 32.51 -20.34
C ALA A 108 -23.50 33.28 -21.59
N ILE A 109 -22.95 34.48 -21.83
CA ILE A 109 -23.33 35.35 -22.95
C ILE A 109 -22.40 35.12 -24.16
N ASN A 110 -21.09 35.18 -23.94
CA ASN A 110 -20.07 35.01 -24.97
C ASN A 110 -18.82 34.32 -24.39
N PRO A 111 -18.76 32.98 -24.38
CA PRO A 111 -17.68 32.24 -23.73
C PRO A 111 -16.31 32.42 -24.38
N GLN A 112 -16.27 32.64 -25.70
CA GLN A 112 -15.03 32.87 -26.41
C GLN A 112 -14.38 34.20 -26.02
N GLU A 113 -15.18 35.27 -25.96
CA GLU A 113 -14.71 36.60 -25.58
C GLU A 113 -14.39 36.68 -24.08
N ALA A 114 -15.13 35.94 -23.24
CA ALA A 114 -14.81 35.80 -21.82
C ALA A 114 -13.45 35.10 -21.62
N LEU A 115 -13.18 34.01 -22.36
CA LEU A 115 -11.89 33.33 -22.35
C LEU A 115 -10.76 34.26 -22.81
N GLU A 116 -10.95 34.96 -23.93
CA GLU A 116 -9.96 35.92 -24.44
C GLU A 116 -9.64 37.00 -23.39
N THR A 117 -10.67 37.54 -22.74
CA THR A 117 -10.52 38.54 -21.68
C THR A 117 -9.77 37.95 -20.46
N ALA A 118 -10.09 36.72 -20.04
CA ALA A 118 -9.39 36.05 -18.95
C ALA A 118 -7.89 35.81 -19.26
N LEU A 119 -7.56 35.55 -20.53
CA LEU A 119 -6.18 35.33 -20.98
C LEU A 119 -5.34 36.62 -21.05
N GLU A 120 -5.95 37.80 -21.03
CA GLU A 120 -5.25 39.08 -20.93
C GLU A 120 -4.75 39.37 -19.50
N VAL A 121 -5.35 38.73 -18.50
CA VAL A 121 -5.01 38.89 -17.08
C VAL A 121 -3.71 38.13 -16.76
N PRO A 122 -2.83 38.67 -15.87
CA PRO A 122 -1.63 37.97 -15.39
C PRO A 122 -1.92 36.56 -14.86
N SER A 123 -0.96 35.65 -15.02
CA SER A 123 -1.17 34.21 -14.76
C SER A 123 -1.61 33.88 -13.33
N ASN A 124 -1.18 34.67 -12.33
CA ASN A 124 -1.57 34.49 -10.93
C ASN A 124 -3.03 34.90 -10.63
N GLU A 125 -3.61 35.78 -11.42
CA GLU A 125 -4.99 36.27 -11.26
C GLU A 125 -5.96 35.63 -12.27
N ARG A 126 -5.42 34.94 -13.28
CA ARG A 126 -6.19 34.30 -14.34
C ARG A 126 -6.96 33.05 -13.91
N LEU A 127 -6.43 32.28 -12.96
CA LEU A 127 -6.98 30.94 -12.65
C LEU A 127 -8.46 30.98 -12.21
N PRO A 128 -8.89 31.88 -11.29
CA PRO A 128 -10.30 32.02 -10.93
C PRO A 128 -11.21 32.39 -12.10
N LEU A 129 -10.69 33.19 -13.04
CA LEU A 129 -11.44 33.59 -14.24
C LEU A 129 -11.65 32.41 -15.17
N LEU A 130 -10.61 31.62 -15.40
CA LEU A 130 -10.73 30.39 -16.19
C LEU A 130 -11.67 29.41 -15.54
N GLU A 131 -11.62 29.26 -14.21
CA GLU A 131 -12.58 28.43 -13.46
C GLU A 131 -14.02 28.85 -13.76
N GLY A 132 -14.36 30.13 -13.57
CA GLY A 132 -15.71 30.64 -13.83
C GLY A 132 -16.15 30.50 -15.29
N VAL A 133 -15.24 30.76 -16.24
CA VAL A 133 -15.50 30.61 -17.68
C VAL A 133 -15.78 29.16 -18.04
N PHE A 134 -14.95 28.23 -17.61
CA PHE A 134 -15.08 26.83 -18.00
C PHE A 134 -16.19 26.09 -17.26
N THR A 135 -16.53 26.48 -16.02
CA THR A 135 -17.73 25.98 -15.33
C THR A 135 -18.97 26.27 -16.19
N GLU A 136 -19.25 27.54 -16.48
CA GLU A 136 -20.46 27.93 -17.24
C GLU A 136 -20.42 27.43 -18.70
N TRP A 137 -19.27 27.52 -19.36
CA TRP A 137 -19.16 27.09 -20.76
C TRP A 137 -19.39 25.57 -20.89
N SER A 138 -18.92 24.77 -19.93
CA SER A 138 -19.09 23.32 -19.98
C SER A 138 -20.50 22.83 -19.69
N GLU A 139 -21.28 23.59 -18.90
CA GLU A 139 -22.70 23.34 -18.69
C GLU A 139 -23.51 23.54 -19.99
N SER A 140 -23.18 24.57 -20.76
CA SER A 140 -23.91 24.93 -21.98
C SER A 140 -23.43 24.20 -23.24
N ASP A 141 -22.11 24.04 -23.42
CA ASP A 141 -21.48 23.38 -24.58
C ASP A 141 -20.12 22.78 -24.20
N LEU A 142 -20.16 21.58 -23.61
CA LEU A 142 -18.99 20.79 -23.22
C LEU A 142 -17.98 20.59 -24.36
N ALA A 143 -18.45 20.31 -25.58
CA ALA A 143 -17.55 19.99 -26.68
C ALA A 143 -16.71 21.21 -27.08
N SER A 144 -17.33 22.40 -27.13
CA SER A 144 -16.63 23.65 -27.39
C SER A 144 -15.72 24.05 -26.23
N ALA A 145 -16.16 23.87 -24.98
CA ALA A 145 -15.36 24.11 -23.78
C ALA A 145 -14.09 23.24 -23.76
N THR A 146 -14.21 21.92 -23.94
CA THR A 146 -13.05 21.01 -23.98
C THR A 146 -12.08 21.38 -25.10
N LYS A 147 -12.59 21.71 -26.30
CA LYS A 147 -11.76 22.15 -27.42
C LYS A 147 -11.01 23.45 -27.13
N ALA A 148 -11.66 24.41 -26.46
CA ALA A 148 -11.03 25.66 -26.05
C ALA A 148 -9.98 25.44 -24.96
N ALA A 149 -10.25 24.58 -23.98
CA ALA A 149 -9.29 24.22 -22.94
C ALA A 149 -8.02 23.55 -23.51
N ALA A 150 -8.15 22.73 -24.56
CA ALA A 150 -7.04 21.97 -25.14
C ALA A 150 -5.91 22.84 -25.73
N VAL A 151 -6.18 24.10 -26.06
CA VAL A 151 -5.16 25.02 -26.62
C VAL A 151 -4.48 25.88 -25.56
N LEU A 152 -4.89 25.79 -24.30
CA LEU A 152 -4.32 26.55 -23.19
C LEU A 152 -2.95 26.02 -22.76
N ASP A 153 -2.19 26.84 -22.04
CA ASP A 153 -0.99 26.39 -21.34
C ASP A 153 -1.32 25.34 -20.27
N ARG A 154 -0.30 24.66 -19.73
CA ARG A 154 -0.48 23.50 -18.85
C ARG A 154 -1.35 23.79 -17.62
N ASP A 155 -1.14 24.93 -16.96
CA ASP A 155 -1.78 25.27 -15.69
C ASP A 155 -3.21 25.77 -15.92
N SER A 156 -3.39 26.61 -16.93
CA SER A 156 -4.71 27.05 -17.41
C SER A 156 -5.59 25.88 -17.85
N ARG A 157 -4.98 24.89 -18.53
CA ARG A 157 -5.66 23.68 -18.99
C ARG A 157 -6.08 22.76 -17.84
N LEU A 158 -5.22 22.60 -16.82
CA LEU A 158 -5.58 21.86 -15.61
C LEU A 158 -6.75 22.53 -14.89
N THR A 159 -6.73 23.86 -14.78
CA THR A 159 -7.82 24.64 -14.16
C THR A 159 -9.14 24.48 -14.92
N ALA A 160 -9.09 24.52 -16.25
CA ALA A 160 -10.26 24.27 -17.09
C ALA A 160 -10.80 22.85 -16.91
N LEU A 161 -9.92 21.84 -16.85
CA LEU A 161 -10.31 20.45 -16.57
C LEU A 161 -11.01 20.34 -15.22
N LYS A 162 -10.46 20.94 -14.16
CA LYS A 162 -11.06 20.94 -12.82
C LYS A 162 -12.47 21.54 -12.83
N ALA A 163 -12.64 22.68 -13.48
CA ALA A 163 -13.92 23.37 -13.59
C ALA A 163 -14.97 22.54 -14.36
N ILE A 164 -14.58 21.94 -15.49
CA ILE A 164 -15.45 21.06 -16.30
C ILE A 164 -15.89 19.86 -15.46
N VAL A 165 -14.95 19.21 -14.77
CA VAL A 165 -15.23 18.03 -13.96
C VAL A 165 -16.17 18.34 -12.80
N ALA A 166 -15.94 19.44 -12.10
CA ALA A 166 -16.65 19.76 -10.86
C ALA A 166 -18.16 19.96 -11.07
N ILE A 167 -18.58 20.39 -12.27
CA ILE A 167 -19.97 20.72 -12.56
C ILE A 167 -20.72 19.62 -13.34
N ARG A 168 -19.98 18.69 -13.96
CA ARG A 168 -20.54 17.66 -14.84
C ARG A 168 -20.67 16.31 -14.13
N ASP A 169 -21.51 16.28 -13.10
CA ASP A 169 -21.88 15.06 -12.36
C ASP A 169 -22.67 14.04 -13.22
N ASP A 170 -23.17 14.48 -14.38
CA ASP A 170 -23.89 13.68 -15.36
C ASP A 170 -22.98 12.85 -16.28
N LEU A 171 -21.67 13.16 -16.34
CA LEU A 171 -20.72 12.46 -17.18
C LEU A 171 -20.32 11.12 -16.59
N LYS A 172 -20.25 10.10 -17.46
CA LYS A 172 -19.68 8.82 -17.07
C LYS A 172 -18.17 8.94 -16.91
N PHE A 173 -17.61 8.07 -16.09
CA PHE A 173 -16.17 8.05 -15.82
C PHE A 173 -15.32 7.91 -17.10
N ASP A 174 -15.73 7.10 -18.06
CA ASP A 174 -15.06 6.97 -19.37
C ASP A 174 -15.01 8.30 -20.16
N GLU A 175 -16.07 9.11 -20.05
CA GLU A 175 -16.16 10.42 -20.70
C GLU A 175 -15.21 11.42 -20.02
N LEU A 176 -15.15 11.40 -18.69
CA LEU A 176 -14.20 12.20 -17.90
C LEU A 176 -12.75 11.82 -18.24
N ARG A 177 -12.48 10.51 -18.41
CA ARG A 177 -11.16 10.00 -18.80
C ARG A 177 -10.74 10.47 -20.18
N LEU A 178 -11.67 10.46 -21.13
CA LEU A 178 -11.44 10.98 -22.48
C LEU A 178 -11.12 12.49 -22.44
N ILE A 179 -11.92 13.28 -21.72
CA ILE A 179 -11.71 14.73 -21.59
C ILE A 179 -10.35 15.03 -20.96
N ALA A 180 -9.99 14.38 -19.86
CA ALA A 180 -8.70 14.59 -19.21
C ALA A 180 -7.51 14.20 -20.11
N SER A 181 -7.66 13.13 -20.90
CA SER A 181 -6.67 12.71 -21.90
C SER A 181 -6.52 13.73 -23.04
N GLU A 182 -7.64 14.23 -23.58
CA GLU A 182 -7.64 15.30 -24.59
C GLU A 182 -6.98 16.58 -24.06
N LEU A 183 -7.16 16.86 -22.77
CA LEU A 183 -6.53 17.96 -22.06
C LEU A 183 -5.13 17.61 -21.54
N GLY A 184 -4.51 16.51 -21.94
CA GLY A 184 -3.11 16.20 -21.61
C GLY A 184 -2.83 16.05 -20.10
N HIS A 185 -3.86 15.75 -19.30
CA HIS A 185 -3.79 15.49 -17.87
C HIS A 185 -4.41 14.11 -17.52
N PRO A 186 -3.98 13.01 -18.16
CA PRO A 186 -4.58 11.70 -17.93
C PRO A 186 -4.50 11.25 -16.46
N GLY A 187 -3.47 11.68 -15.72
CA GLY A 187 -3.32 11.34 -14.30
C GLY A 187 -4.29 12.06 -13.35
N TYR A 188 -4.97 13.14 -13.79
CA TYR A 188 -5.99 13.81 -12.97
C TYR A 188 -7.22 12.92 -12.78
N VAL A 189 -7.49 12.04 -13.74
CA VAL A 189 -8.57 11.05 -13.68
C VAL A 189 -8.36 10.10 -12.51
N ASN A 190 -7.13 9.66 -12.26
CA ASN A 190 -6.82 8.76 -11.15
C ASN A 190 -7.04 9.42 -9.78
N GLU A 191 -6.95 10.75 -9.68
CA GLU A 191 -7.32 11.50 -8.46
C GLU A 191 -8.84 11.53 -8.29
N MET A 192 -9.58 11.87 -9.35
CA MET A 192 -11.04 11.85 -9.34
C MET A 192 -11.63 10.45 -9.13
N GLU A 193 -10.99 9.42 -9.67
CA GLU A 193 -11.38 8.04 -9.49
C GLU A 193 -11.36 7.67 -8.02
N ARG A 194 -10.34 8.12 -7.28
CA ARG A 194 -10.26 7.91 -5.84
C ARG A 194 -11.41 8.59 -5.10
N ASP A 195 -11.74 9.83 -5.45
CA ASP A 195 -12.86 10.55 -4.82
C ASP A 195 -14.21 9.91 -5.18
N PHE A 196 -14.37 9.46 -6.43
CA PHE A 196 -15.56 8.76 -6.90
C PHE A 196 -15.70 7.37 -6.26
N LEU A 197 -14.60 6.63 -6.13
CA LEU A 197 -14.55 5.36 -5.42
C LEU A 197 -14.86 5.58 -3.93
N ALA A 198 -14.36 6.66 -3.31
CA ALA A 198 -14.69 7.04 -1.92
C ALA A 198 -16.17 7.36 -1.72
N ALA A 199 -16.83 7.99 -2.69
CA ALA A 199 -18.28 8.21 -2.65
C ALA A 199 -19.06 6.90 -2.82
N ASN A 200 -18.68 6.05 -3.79
CA ASN A 200 -19.35 4.77 -4.03
C ASN A 200 -19.08 3.73 -2.95
N LEU A 201 -17.93 3.82 -2.27
CA LEU A 201 -17.57 3.02 -1.10
C LEU A 201 -18.66 3.01 -0.02
N ALA A 202 -19.33 4.15 0.18
CA ALA A 202 -20.41 4.28 1.14
C ALA A 202 -21.73 3.65 0.67
N GLU A 203 -21.95 3.57 -0.64
CA GLU A 203 -23.21 3.09 -1.22
C GLU A 203 -23.16 1.62 -1.61
N ASP A 204 -22.11 1.19 -2.33
CA ASP A 204 -21.90 -0.18 -2.80
C ASP A 204 -20.41 -0.59 -2.92
N PRO A 205 -19.77 -0.98 -1.80
CA PRO A 205 -18.36 -1.34 -1.78
C PRO A 205 -18.04 -2.60 -2.60
N ILE A 206 -18.98 -3.51 -2.84
CA ILE A 206 -18.74 -4.67 -3.72
C ILE A 206 -18.62 -4.24 -5.19
N GLU A 207 -19.48 -3.34 -5.65
CA GLU A 207 -19.39 -2.79 -7.00
C GLU A 207 -18.11 -1.93 -7.17
N ALA A 208 -17.76 -1.14 -6.15
CA ALA A 208 -16.50 -0.38 -6.13
C ALA A 208 -15.28 -1.32 -6.27
N TRP A 209 -15.27 -2.44 -5.54
CA TRP A 209 -14.24 -3.47 -5.64
C TRP A 209 -14.15 -4.05 -7.04
N LEU A 210 -15.28 -4.51 -7.59
CA LEU A 210 -15.32 -5.16 -8.90
C LEU A 210 -14.81 -4.24 -10.01
N ARG A 211 -15.07 -2.94 -9.92
CA ARG A 211 -14.53 -1.92 -10.83
C ARG A 211 -13.03 -1.76 -10.71
N MET A 212 -12.52 -1.52 -9.49
CA MET A 212 -11.08 -1.39 -9.26
C MET A 212 -10.29 -2.59 -9.78
N MET A 213 -10.84 -3.80 -9.63
CA MET A 213 -10.20 -5.00 -10.14
C MET A 213 -10.34 -5.19 -11.65
N HIS A 214 -11.41 -4.70 -12.26
CA HIS A 214 -11.56 -4.70 -13.71
C HIS A 214 -10.52 -3.80 -14.39
N ASP A 215 -10.29 -2.63 -13.80
CA ASP A 215 -9.39 -1.61 -14.35
C ASP A 215 -7.91 -1.89 -14.04
N GLY A 216 -7.65 -2.70 -13.00
CA GLY A 216 -6.32 -3.13 -12.59
C GLY A 216 -5.64 -2.13 -11.64
N LEU A 217 -4.63 -2.63 -10.90
CA LEU A 217 -3.84 -1.81 -10.00
C LEU A 217 -2.61 -1.28 -10.72
N GLU A 218 -2.55 0.03 -10.89
CA GLU A 218 -1.44 0.80 -11.44
C GLU A 218 -0.40 1.17 -10.37
N ASP A 219 -0.80 1.37 -9.10
CA ASP A 219 0.12 1.76 -8.02
C ASP A 219 -0.27 1.31 -6.59
N ALA A 220 0.67 1.48 -5.64
CA ALA A 220 0.52 1.08 -4.24
C ALA A 220 -0.57 1.86 -3.47
N SER A 221 -0.95 3.08 -3.89
CA SER A 221 -2.01 3.85 -3.23
C SER A 221 -3.40 3.28 -3.52
N GLN A 222 -3.55 2.59 -4.66
CA GLN A 222 -4.77 1.85 -4.98
C GLN A 222 -4.92 0.59 -4.11
N LEU A 223 -3.83 0.02 -3.61
CA LEU A 223 -3.87 -1.10 -2.66
C LEU A 223 -4.53 -0.67 -1.33
N ASP A 224 -4.14 0.48 -0.77
CA ASP A 224 -4.76 1.00 0.45
C ASP A 224 -6.25 1.32 0.26
N THR A 225 -6.61 1.80 -0.93
CA THR A 225 -8.01 2.05 -1.31
C THR A 225 -8.77 0.72 -1.41
N LEU A 226 -8.21 -0.30 -2.04
CA LEU A 226 -8.80 -1.65 -2.09
C LEU A 226 -9.01 -2.23 -0.69
N VAL A 227 -8.06 -2.04 0.22
CA VAL A 227 -8.22 -2.49 1.62
C VAL A 227 -9.43 -1.81 2.25
N GLN A 228 -9.57 -0.49 2.11
CA GLN A 228 -10.73 0.24 2.64
C GLN A 228 -12.04 -0.24 2.00
N VAL A 229 -12.04 -0.58 0.71
CA VAL A 229 -13.20 -1.15 0.00
C VAL A 229 -13.56 -2.52 0.53
N ALA A 230 -12.58 -3.39 0.71
CA ALA A 230 -12.80 -4.70 1.27
C ALA A 230 -13.32 -4.63 2.71
N GLU A 231 -12.74 -3.74 3.54
CA GLU A 231 -13.21 -3.48 4.90
C GLU A 231 -14.66 -2.97 4.92
N ALA A 232 -15.00 -1.97 4.10
CA ALA A 232 -16.35 -1.44 3.99
C ALA A 232 -17.37 -2.49 3.49
N ALA A 233 -16.97 -3.33 2.52
CA ALA A 233 -17.80 -4.43 2.02
C ALA A 233 -18.09 -5.44 3.13
N VAL A 234 -17.07 -5.80 3.90
CA VAL A 234 -17.18 -6.74 5.01
C VAL A 234 -17.97 -6.15 6.18
N GLU A 235 -17.84 -4.86 6.47
CA GLU A 235 -18.66 -4.18 7.49
C GLU A 235 -20.14 -4.17 7.11
N ARG A 236 -20.45 -3.90 5.82
CA ARG A 236 -21.83 -3.82 5.33
C ARG A 236 -22.49 -5.19 5.17
N ASP A 237 -21.80 -6.11 4.50
CA ASP A 237 -22.37 -7.37 4.01
C ASP A 237 -21.81 -8.63 4.74
N GLY A 238 -20.89 -8.44 5.69
CA GLY A 238 -20.32 -9.51 6.50
C GLY A 238 -19.53 -10.54 5.69
N PHE A 239 -19.76 -11.82 5.99
CA PHE A 239 -19.06 -12.93 5.33
C PHE A 239 -19.36 -13.08 3.84
N ASP A 240 -20.55 -12.66 3.40
CA ASP A 240 -20.95 -12.80 2.01
C ASP A 240 -20.07 -11.91 1.11
N ALA A 241 -19.60 -10.76 1.63
CA ALA A 241 -18.65 -9.90 0.93
C ALA A 241 -17.36 -10.63 0.54
N LEU A 242 -16.80 -11.47 1.41
CA LEU A 242 -15.53 -12.17 1.14
C LEU A 242 -15.60 -13.08 -0.09
N PHE A 243 -16.77 -13.65 -0.40
CA PHE A 243 -16.97 -14.44 -1.61
C PHE A 243 -17.01 -13.57 -2.88
N HIS A 244 -17.58 -12.37 -2.78
CA HIS A 244 -17.61 -11.41 -3.88
C HIS A 244 -16.24 -10.77 -4.12
N LEU A 245 -15.50 -10.50 -3.05
CA LEU A 245 -14.16 -9.94 -3.13
C LEU A 245 -13.21 -10.89 -3.88
N HIS A 246 -13.33 -12.21 -3.74
CA HIS A 246 -12.44 -13.17 -4.42
C HIS A 246 -12.82 -13.49 -5.89
N ALA A 247 -14.06 -13.26 -6.30
CA ALA A 247 -14.62 -13.80 -7.56
C ALA A 247 -13.91 -13.38 -8.88
N PRO A 248 -13.22 -12.24 -9.03
CA PRO A 248 -12.68 -11.84 -10.33
C PRO A 248 -11.22 -12.29 -10.66
N PHE A 249 -10.49 -12.98 -9.77
CA PHE A 249 -9.01 -13.07 -9.86
C PHE A 249 -8.39 -14.24 -10.61
N SER A 250 -8.83 -14.49 -11.84
CA SER A 250 -8.14 -15.49 -12.68
C SER A 250 -6.78 -15.02 -13.25
N LYS A 251 -6.37 -13.75 -13.06
CA LYS A 251 -5.20 -13.16 -13.77
C LYS A 251 -4.28 -12.19 -12.99
N VAL A 252 -4.61 -11.75 -11.78
CA VAL A 252 -3.80 -10.77 -11.01
C VAL A 252 -2.88 -11.49 -10.01
N LEU A 253 -1.76 -10.87 -9.64
CA LEU A 253 -0.71 -11.43 -8.77
C LEU A 253 -1.30 -11.87 -7.42
N PHE A 254 -1.17 -13.17 -7.11
CA PHE A 254 -1.72 -13.82 -5.91
C PHE A 254 -1.35 -13.14 -4.57
N ASP A 255 -0.24 -12.41 -4.51
CA ASP A 255 0.29 -11.86 -3.26
C ASP A 255 -0.48 -10.61 -2.78
N GLU A 256 -0.90 -9.74 -3.69
CA GLU A 256 -1.62 -8.49 -3.36
C GLU A 256 -3.05 -8.78 -2.92
N GLU A 257 -3.71 -9.74 -3.59
CA GLU A 257 -5.05 -10.18 -3.25
C GLU A 257 -5.11 -10.77 -1.83
N TYR A 258 -4.15 -11.63 -1.51
CA TYR A 258 -4.09 -12.27 -0.19
C TYR A 258 -3.90 -11.22 0.91
N LEU A 259 -3.13 -10.16 0.64
CA LEU A 259 -2.94 -9.06 1.59
C LEU A 259 -4.23 -8.29 1.86
N VAL A 260 -5.02 -7.98 0.83
CA VAL A 260 -6.29 -7.26 1.01
C VAL A 260 -7.32 -8.11 1.75
N LEU A 261 -7.46 -9.38 1.37
CA LEU A 261 -8.34 -10.31 2.07
C LEU A 261 -7.91 -10.51 3.53
N ASP A 262 -6.60 -10.59 3.80
CA ASP A 262 -6.06 -10.69 5.16
C ASP A 262 -6.48 -9.49 6.02
N LYS A 263 -6.39 -8.26 5.49
CA LYS A 263 -6.82 -7.04 6.21
C LYS A 263 -8.32 -6.97 6.45
N ALA A 264 -9.12 -7.30 5.45
CA ALA A 264 -10.57 -7.32 5.61
C ALA A 264 -11.02 -8.37 6.66
N VAL A 265 -10.36 -9.53 6.68
CA VAL A 265 -10.63 -10.58 7.67
C VAL A 265 -10.15 -10.19 9.08
N GLU A 266 -9.01 -9.50 9.21
CA GLU A 266 -8.55 -8.93 10.48
C GLU A 266 -9.60 -7.97 11.07
N ALA A 267 -10.18 -7.09 10.25
CA ALA A 267 -11.25 -6.18 10.67
C ALA A 267 -12.49 -6.94 11.13
N LEU A 268 -12.93 -7.97 10.38
CA LEU A 268 -14.10 -8.77 10.74
C LEU A 268 -13.93 -9.51 12.07
N VAL A 269 -12.75 -10.08 12.34
CA VAL A 269 -12.46 -10.77 13.62
C VAL A 269 -12.52 -9.80 14.80
N ARG A 270 -12.03 -8.57 14.61
CA ARG A 270 -12.06 -7.53 15.64
C ARG A 270 -13.49 -7.06 15.95
N ASP A 271 -14.29 -6.85 14.91
CA ASP A 271 -15.59 -6.20 15.05
C ASP A 271 -16.72 -7.19 15.36
N ASP A 272 -16.62 -8.45 14.88
CA ASP A 272 -17.56 -9.53 15.17
C ASP A 272 -16.88 -10.90 15.44
N PRO A 273 -16.22 -11.04 16.59
CA PRO A 273 -15.54 -12.27 16.95
C PRO A 273 -16.50 -13.47 17.08
N GLN A 274 -17.74 -13.26 17.55
CA GLN A 274 -18.62 -14.40 17.75
C GLN A 274 -19.05 -15.05 16.42
N ASN A 275 -19.47 -14.25 15.43
CA ASN A 275 -19.91 -14.78 14.15
C ASN A 275 -18.75 -15.36 13.34
N THR A 276 -17.56 -14.76 13.44
CA THR A 276 -16.35 -15.29 12.77
C THR A 276 -15.95 -16.65 13.32
N TRP A 277 -16.04 -16.85 14.64
CA TRP A 277 -15.78 -18.15 15.23
C TRP A 277 -16.82 -19.20 14.82
N GLU A 278 -18.11 -18.85 14.81
CA GLU A 278 -19.18 -19.76 14.35
C GLU A 278 -18.97 -20.19 12.89
N TYR A 279 -18.45 -19.30 12.04
CA TYR A 279 -18.15 -19.61 10.64
C TYR A 279 -17.04 -20.66 10.52
N ILE A 280 -15.95 -20.52 11.30
CA ILE A 280 -14.85 -21.51 11.35
C ILE A 280 -15.38 -22.90 11.73
N GLN A 281 -16.33 -22.98 12.67
CA GLN A 281 -16.95 -24.24 13.09
C GLN A 281 -17.83 -24.86 11.99
N LYS A 282 -18.68 -24.05 11.36
CA LYS A 282 -19.73 -24.51 10.43
C LYS A 282 -19.20 -25.03 9.09
N GLY A 283 -18.10 -24.48 8.55
CA GLY A 283 -17.64 -24.82 7.20
C GLY A 283 -17.21 -26.28 6.98
N SER A 284 -17.10 -27.09 8.04
CA SER A 284 -16.88 -28.54 7.91
C SER A 284 -18.15 -29.37 7.67
N SER A 285 -19.32 -28.85 8.06
CA SER A 285 -20.55 -29.65 8.18
C SER A 285 -21.51 -29.50 6.99
N SER A 286 -21.41 -28.41 6.22
CA SER A 286 -22.39 -28.07 5.18
C SER A 286 -22.13 -28.71 3.81
N GLU A 287 -20.92 -29.15 3.49
CA GLU A 287 -20.56 -29.56 2.11
C GLU A 287 -20.41 -31.08 1.90
N GLN A 288 -20.47 -31.91 2.95
CA GLN A 288 -20.52 -33.38 2.78
C GLN A 288 -21.91 -33.91 2.41
N GLY A 289 -22.92 -33.04 2.34
CA GLY A 289 -24.22 -33.39 1.77
C GLY A 289 -24.14 -33.46 0.25
N GLN A 290 -24.06 -34.68 -0.31
CA GLN A 290 -24.26 -34.96 -1.74
C GLN A 290 -25.50 -34.23 -2.27
N SER A 291 -25.33 -33.10 -2.94
CA SER A 291 -26.40 -32.50 -3.73
C SER A 291 -26.49 -33.29 -5.03
N ASP A 292 -27.42 -34.24 -5.09
CA ASP A 292 -27.79 -35.01 -6.29
C ASP A 292 -28.52 -34.16 -7.36
N ASP A 293 -28.50 -32.82 -7.23
CA ASP A 293 -29.25 -31.90 -8.07
C ASP A 293 -28.41 -31.42 -9.26
N SER A 294 -28.35 -32.27 -10.28
CA SER A 294 -27.66 -32.04 -11.55
C SER A 294 -28.47 -31.18 -12.55
N THR A 295 -29.51 -30.46 -12.11
CA THR A 295 -30.49 -29.86 -13.04
C THR A 295 -30.58 -28.33 -13.08
N PHE A 296 -29.75 -27.58 -12.34
CA PHE A 296 -29.72 -26.12 -12.48
C PHE A 296 -28.86 -25.66 -13.66
N PRO A 297 -29.40 -24.86 -14.61
CA PRO A 297 -28.59 -24.25 -15.65
C PRO A 297 -27.64 -23.24 -14.99
N LEU A 298 -26.35 -23.50 -15.12
CA LEU A 298 -25.28 -22.60 -14.68
C LEU A 298 -25.37 -21.31 -15.51
N ASP A 299 -25.86 -20.24 -14.87
CA ASP A 299 -25.50 -18.90 -15.32
C ASP A 299 -23.98 -18.79 -15.20
N SER A 300 -23.31 -18.36 -16.26
CA SER A 300 -21.86 -18.56 -16.47
C SER A 300 -20.96 -17.73 -15.54
N GLY A 301 -21.51 -17.08 -14.52
CA GLY A 301 -20.80 -16.28 -13.53
C GLY A 301 -20.85 -16.81 -12.09
N SER A 302 -21.61 -17.87 -11.78
CA SER A 302 -21.67 -18.38 -10.41
C SER A 302 -20.50 -19.33 -10.08
N PRO A 303 -19.83 -19.19 -8.92
CA PRO A 303 -18.76 -20.11 -8.49
C PRO A 303 -19.23 -21.56 -8.47
N THR A 304 -18.41 -22.48 -8.98
CA THR A 304 -18.74 -23.91 -8.90
C THR A 304 -18.71 -24.38 -7.44
N PRO A 305 -19.35 -25.51 -7.09
CA PRO A 305 -19.21 -26.09 -5.75
C PRO A 305 -17.75 -26.31 -5.32
N ARG A 306 -16.86 -26.62 -6.28
CA ARG A 306 -15.42 -26.77 -6.00
C ARG A 306 -14.76 -25.44 -5.63
N ASP A 307 -15.14 -24.36 -6.31
CA ASP A 307 -14.61 -23.02 -6.03
C ASP A 307 -15.09 -22.53 -4.65
N ARG A 308 -16.35 -22.81 -4.29
CA ARG A 308 -16.89 -22.50 -2.95
C ARG A 308 -16.19 -23.28 -1.85
N ALA A 309 -15.90 -24.56 -2.05
CA ALA A 309 -15.17 -25.38 -1.09
C ALA A 309 -13.72 -24.88 -0.90
N TYR A 310 -13.05 -24.53 -2.00
CA TYR A 310 -11.72 -23.92 -1.95
C TYR A 310 -11.75 -22.59 -1.18
N MET A 311 -12.74 -21.74 -1.47
CA MET A 311 -12.87 -20.45 -0.81
C MET A 311 -13.23 -20.53 0.65
N THR A 312 -14.07 -21.49 1.02
CA THR A 312 -14.36 -21.77 2.43
C THR A 312 -13.07 -22.09 3.16
N ASN A 313 -12.17 -22.91 2.58
CA ASN A 313 -10.88 -23.20 3.20
C ASN A 313 -9.98 -21.96 3.29
N VAL A 314 -9.84 -21.16 2.22
CA VAL A 314 -9.02 -19.94 2.22
C VAL A 314 -9.50 -18.94 3.29
N VAL A 315 -10.81 -18.67 3.33
CA VAL A 315 -11.41 -17.77 4.32
C VAL A 315 -11.22 -18.33 5.73
N GLN A 316 -11.40 -19.63 5.95
CA GLN A 316 -11.16 -20.25 7.25
C GLN A 316 -9.69 -20.15 7.68
N GLU A 317 -8.74 -20.34 6.77
CA GLU A 317 -7.31 -20.17 7.06
C GLU A 317 -6.97 -18.72 7.44
N LEU A 318 -7.51 -17.74 6.71
CA LEU A 318 -7.33 -16.31 7.01
C LEU A 318 -7.97 -15.91 8.35
N LEU A 319 -9.19 -16.41 8.62
CA LEU A 319 -9.86 -16.19 9.90
C LEU A 319 -9.03 -16.78 11.04
N LEU A 320 -8.54 -18.00 10.90
CA LEU A 320 -7.70 -18.65 11.92
C LEU A 320 -6.40 -17.91 12.14
N LYS A 321 -5.77 -17.41 11.08
CA LYS A 321 -4.57 -16.56 11.18
C LYS A 321 -4.87 -15.27 11.96
N SER A 322 -5.97 -14.60 11.64
CA SER A 322 -6.41 -13.37 12.31
C SER A 322 -6.75 -13.60 13.78
N TRP A 323 -7.49 -14.68 14.07
CA TRP A 323 -7.82 -15.10 15.43
C TRP A 323 -6.59 -15.45 16.25
N ALA A 324 -5.64 -16.18 15.67
CA ALA A 324 -4.40 -16.53 16.33
C ALA A 324 -3.55 -15.29 16.63
N ALA A 325 -3.56 -14.28 15.77
CA ALA A 325 -2.87 -13.01 16.04
C ALA A 325 -3.56 -12.20 17.16
N TRP A 326 -4.89 -12.21 17.20
CA TRP A 326 -5.68 -11.42 18.16
C TRP A 326 -5.77 -12.04 19.56
N ASP A 327 -6.19 -13.30 19.66
CA ASP A 327 -6.31 -14.06 20.92
C ASP A 327 -5.87 -15.52 20.71
N PRO A 328 -4.55 -15.78 20.72
CA PRO A 328 -4.05 -17.13 20.52
C PRO A 328 -4.42 -18.08 21.65
N ALA A 329 -4.64 -17.59 22.88
CA ALA A 329 -5.05 -18.42 24.01
C ALA A 329 -6.47 -18.97 23.80
N PHE A 330 -7.38 -18.13 23.28
CA PHE A 330 -8.73 -18.53 22.91
C PHE A 330 -8.75 -19.61 21.82
N VAL A 331 -7.91 -19.45 20.79
CA VAL A 331 -7.78 -20.45 19.70
C VAL A 331 -7.31 -21.79 20.25
N LEU A 332 -6.31 -21.80 21.13
CA LEU A 332 -5.82 -23.03 21.75
C LEU A 332 -6.82 -23.67 22.70
N GLU A 333 -7.58 -22.88 23.48
CA GLU A 333 -8.64 -23.38 24.37
C GLU A 333 -9.73 -24.13 23.58
N ARG A 334 -10.05 -23.67 22.36
CA ARG A 334 -11.13 -24.22 21.53
C ARG A 334 -10.64 -25.04 20.34
N ILE A 335 -9.39 -25.50 20.36
CA ILE A 335 -8.78 -26.22 19.23
C ILE A 335 -9.59 -27.47 18.82
N GLU A 336 -10.22 -28.14 19.77
CA GLU A 336 -11.07 -29.33 19.51
C GLU A 336 -12.37 -28.99 18.75
N GLN A 337 -12.78 -27.73 18.72
CA GLN A 337 -13.96 -27.24 18.01
C GLN A 337 -13.64 -26.82 16.56
N ILE A 338 -12.36 -26.68 16.22
CA ILE A 338 -11.89 -26.35 14.87
C ILE A 338 -11.94 -27.63 14.02
N PRO A 339 -12.33 -27.57 12.73
CA PRO A 339 -12.29 -28.72 11.84
C PRO A 339 -10.93 -29.44 11.85
N ASN A 340 -10.92 -30.76 11.91
CA ASN A 340 -9.69 -31.56 12.10
C ASN A 340 -8.56 -31.20 11.11
N GLN A 341 -8.90 -30.90 9.86
CA GLN A 341 -7.94 -30.51 8.83
C GLN A 341 -7.25 -29.16 9.09
N LEU A 342 -7.90 -28.27 9.87
CA LEU A 342 -7.39 -26.94 10.22
C LEU A 342 -6.75 -26.88 11.61
N GLN A 343 -6.96 -27.88 12.48
CA GLN A 343 -6.45 -27.89 13.85
C GLN A 343 -4.92 -27.71 13.91
N ALA A 344 -4.17 -28.40 13.05
CA ALA A 344 -2.71 -28.29 13.05
C ALA A 344 -2.24 -26.87 12.69
N LEU A 345 -2.88 -26.26 11.68
CA LEU A 345 -2.59 -24.89 11.26
C LEU A 345 -2.97 -23.87 12.35
N ALA A 346 -4.20 -23.96 12.89
CA ALA A 346 -4.67 -23.07 13.96
C ALA A 346 -3.76 -23.12 15.19
N CYS A 347 -3.36 -24.34 15.58
CA CYS A 347 -2.42 -24.58 16.66
C CYS A 347 -1.06 -23.92 16.37
N GLU A 348 -0.51 -24.14 15.19
CA GLU A 348 0.77 -23.54 14.77
C GLU A 348 0.72 -22.01 14.80
N ARG A 349 -0.32 -21.39 14.21
CA ARG A 349 -0.48 -19.92 14.20
C ARG A 349 -0.62 -19.35 15.60
N ALA A 350 -1.41 -19.99 16.47
CA ALA A 350 -1.61 -19.52 17.83
C ALA A 350 -0.32 -19.63 18.66
N LEU A 351 0.45 -20.71 18.48
CA LEU A 351 1.76 -20.86 19.13
C LEU A 351 2.78 -19.85 18.59
N GLU A 352 2.77 -19.56 17.29
CA GLU A 352 3.59 -18.51 16.66
C GLU A 352 3.26 -17.12 17.22
N ALA A 353 1.99 -16.80 17.45
CA ALA A 353 1.61 -15.52 18.05
C ALA A 353 2.02 -15.44 19.54
N LEU A 354 1.85 -16.53 20.30
CA LEU A 354 2.23 -16.57 21.72
C LEU A 354 3.74 -16.55 21.94
N VAL A 355 4.57 -17.01 21.00
CA VAL A 355 6.02 -17.08 21.23
C VAL A 355 6.64 -15.70 21.45
N ALA A 356 6.02 -14.66 20.88
CA ALA A 356 6.48 -13.29 21.05
C ALA A 356 6.30 -12.76 22.48
N THR A 357 5.31 -13.27 23.22
CA THR A 357 4.93 -12.75 24.56
C THR A 357 5.19 -13.76 25.68
N GLU A 358 5.00 -15.05 25.43
CA GLU A 358 5.01 -16.13 26.43
C GLU A 358 5.79 -17.39 25.97
N PRO A 359 7.03 -17.27 25.48
CA PRO A 359 7.71 -18.38 24.80
C PRO A 359 7.92 -19.63 25.68
N LYS A 360 8.14 -19.48 26.99
CA LYS A 360 8.24 -20.62 27.92
C LYS A 360 6.95 -21.44 27.97
N ARG A 361 5.81 -20.75 28.07
CA ARG A 361 4.48 -21.38 28.10
C ARG A 361 4.19 -22.09 26.78
N VAL A 362 4.59 -21.49 25.65
CA VAL A 362 4.43 -22.11 24.33
C VAL A 362 5.10 -23.48 24.28
N VAL A 363 6.28 -23.63 24.86
CA VAL A 363 6.93 -24.95 24.82
C VAL A 363 6.22 -25.99 25.70
N GLU A 364 5.79 -25.60 26.90
CA GLU A 364 4.95 -26.48 27.74
C GLU A 364 3.68 -26.89 27.00
N LEU A 365 3.07 -25.96 26.26
CA LEU A 365 1.90 -26.22 25.43
C LEU A 365 2.20 -27.22 24.30
N ILE A 366 3.29 -27.06 23.54
CA ILE A 366 3.65 -27.99 22.44
C ILE A 366 3.72 -29.44 22.93
N GLN A 367 4.29 -29.66 24.11
CA GLN A 367 4.39 -31.01 24.70
C GLN A 367 3.02 -31.61 25.01
N SER A 368 2.06 -30.77 25.42
CA SER A 368 0.70 -31.18 25.75
C SER A 368 -0.22 -31.36 24.52
N LEU A 369 0.09 -30.68 23.41
CA LEU A 369 -0.78 -30.62 22.23
C LEU A 369 -0.64 -31.88 21.36
N LYS A 370 -1.68 -32.72 21.38
CA LYS A 370 -1.74 -33.97 20.60
C LYS A 370 -1.98 -33.73 19.10
N HIS A 371 -2.63 -32.63 18.74
CA HIS A 371 -3.04 -32.31 17.37
C HIS A 371 -1.89 -32.01 16.41
N LEU A 372 -0.69 -31.72 16.93
CA LEU A 372 0.47 -31.42 16.10
C LEU A 372 1.01 -32.66 15.36
N GLY A 373 0.78 -33.89 15.86
CA GLY A 373 1.22 -35.12 15.19
C GLY A 373 2.68 -35.06 14.72
N ALA A 374 2.91 -35.35 13.44
CA ALA A 374 4.23 -35.26 12.80
C ALA A 374 4.75 -33.82 12.64
N ASN A 375 3.87 -32.80 12.69
CA ASN A 375 4.27 -31.40 12.61
C ASN A 375 4.87 -30.88 13.92
N ARG A 376 4.76 -31.64 15.04
CA ARG A 376 5.28 -31.22 16.34
C ARG A 376 6.75 -30.82 16.28
N GLU A 377 7.59 -31.64 15.66
CA GLU A 377 9.03 -31.37 15.57
C GLU A 377 9.32 -30.09 14.78
N ARG A 378 8.60 -29.89 13.67
CA ARG A 378 8.68 -28.67 12.85
C ARG A 378 8.23 -27.43 13.63
N SER A 379 7.14 -27.53 14.40
CA SER A 379 6.65 -26.44 15.23
C SER A 379 7.62 -26.08 16.35
N VAL A 380 8.20 -27.07 17.05
CA VAL A 380 9.28 -26.82 18.04
C VAL A 380 10.41 -26.04 17.38
N TRP A 381 10.85 -26.46 16.20
CA TRP A 381 11.94 -25.79 15.49
C TRP A 381 11.63 -24.32 15.16
N ARG A 382 10.44 -24.05 14.58
CA ARG A 382 10.02 -22.68 14.25
C ARG A 382 9.92 -21.79 15.49
N ILE A 383 9.35 -22.32 16.56
CA ILE A 383 9.12 -21.59 17.82
C ILE A 383 10.45 -21.28 18.50
N VAL A 384 11.36 -22.25 18.61
CA VAL A 384 12.67 -22.04 19.24
C VAL A 384 13.49 -21.02 18.44
N ARG A 385 13.44 -21.08 17.10
CA ARG A 385 14.09 -20.08 16.25
C ARG A 385 13.54 -18.66 16.53
N ARG A 386 12.22 -18.50 16.56
CA ARG A 386 11.61 -17.19 16.85
C ARG A 386 11.88 -16.71 18.29
N TRP A 387 11.89 -17.65 19.23
CA TRP A 387 12.24 -17.35 20.62
C TRP A 387 13.71 -16.92 20.74
N SER A 388 14.63 -17.55 20.01
CA SER A 388 16.04 -17.17 20.05
C SER A 388 16.29 -15.79 19.45
N GLU A 389 15.47 -15.34 18.50
CA GLU A 389 15.52 -13.98 17.95
C GLU A 389 15.16 -12.89 18.97
N THR A 390 14.39 -13.22 20.01
CA THR A 390 13.89 -12.23 21.00
C THR A 390 14.50 -12.40 22.39
N SER A 391 14.87 -13.63 22.76
CA SER A 391 15.48 -13.95 24.06
C SER A 391 16.40 -15.17 23.94
N PRO A 392 17.57 -15.02 23.29
CA PRO A 392 18.45 -16.14 23.00
C PRO A 392 18.94 -16.87 24.25
N SER A 393 19.21 -16.15 25.35
CA SER A 393 19.61 -16.77 26.63
C SER A 393 18.50 -17.66 27.22
N ALA A 394 17.23 -17.24 27.13
CA ALA A 394 16.11 -18.03 27.64
C ALA A 394 15.84 -19.26 26.75
N ALA A 395 15.92 -19.08 25.42
CA ALA A 395 15.83 -20.18 24.47
C ALA A 395 16.96 -21.20 24.69
N LEU A 396 18.18 -20.75 24.97
CA LEU A 396 19.31 -21.61 25.28
C LEU A 396 19.06 -22.46 26.53
N GLY A 397 18.64 -21.83 27.62
CA GLY A 397 18.32 -22.54 28.86
C GLY A 397 17.28 -23.65 28.63
N TRP A 398 16.31 -23.39 27.75
CA TRP A 398 15.31 -24.39 27.36
C TRP A 398 15.88 -25.53 26.50
N VAL A 399 16.67 -25.23 25.46
CA VAL A 399 17.27 -26.26 24.60
C VAL A 399 18.25 -27.15 25.38
N GLN A 400 18.92 -26.59 26.39
CA GLN A 400 19.83 -27.34 27.26
C GLN A 400 19.10 -28.21 28.29
N SER A 401 17.89 -27.84 28.71
CA SER A 401 17.08 -28.71 29.58
C SER A 401 16.63 -29.96 28.83
N GLU A 402 16.63 -31.10 29.53
CA GLU A 402 16.33 -32.45 29.00
C GLU A 402 14.84 -32.67 28.64
N HIS A 403 14.21 -31.73 27.95
CA HIS A 403 12.76 -31.67 27.68
C HIS A 403 12.24 -32.67 26.64
N GLY A 404 12.83 -33.85 26.55
CA GLY A 404 12.36 -34.93 25.67
C GLY A 404 12.58 -34.68 24.18
N ILE A 405 13.40 -33.68 23.81
CA ILE A 405 13.93 -33.54 22.45
C ILE A 405 15.10 -34.52 22.27
N GLY A 406 15.15 -35.18 21.10
CA GLY A 406 16.24 -36.10 20.77
C GLY A 406 17.58 -35.38 20.65
N ASP A 407 18.69 -36.10 20.85
CA ASP A 407 20.04 -35.52 20.82
C ASP A 407 20.35 -34.81 19.48
N GLU A 408 19.90 -35.37 18.36
CA GLU A 408 20.08 -34.78 17.02
C GLU A 408 19.33 -33.46 16.89
N GLN A 409 18.03 -33.45 17.20
CA GLN A 409 17.21 -32.23 17.16
C GLN A 409 17.74 -31.15 18.11
N ARG A 410 18.25 -31.55 19.29
CA ARG A 410 18.89 -30.61 20.23
C ARG A 410 20.11 -29.94 19.60
N GLN A 411 20.94 -30.68 18.88
CA GLN A 411 22.14 -30.11 18.23
C GLN A 411 21.78 -29.10 17.13
N ASP A 412 20.75 -29.39 16.34
CA ASP A 412 20.28 -28.45 15.32
C ASP A 412 19.69 -27.18 15.94
N LEU A 413 18.88 -27.32 16.99
CA LEU A 413 18.34 -26.17 17.73
C LEU A 413 19.43 -25.34 18.41
N LEU A 414 20.43 -25.98 19.03
CA LEU A 414 21.58 -25.30 19.62
C LEU A 414 22.30 -24.44 18.59
N THR A 415 22.45 -24.92 17.36
CA THR A 415 23.08 -24.14 16.29
C THR A 415 22.35 -22.81 16.05
N TYR A 416 21.02 -22.83 15.93
CA TYR A 416 20.24 -21.60 15.70
C TYR A 416 20.24 -20.67 16.92
N VAL A 417 20.07 -21.24 18.12
CA VAL A 417 20.05 -20.44 19.35
C VAL A 417 21.41 -19.78 19.59
N LEU A 418 22.52 -20.49 19.39
CA LEU A 418 23.85 -19.93 19.57
C LEU A 418 24.18 -18.89 18.52
N SER A 419 23.73 -19.07 17.28
CA SER A 419 23.85 -18.05 16.23
C SER A 419 23.13 -16.75 16.62
N SER A 420 21.93 -16.86 17.18
CA SER A 420 21.18 -15.70 17.65
C SER A 420 21.78 -15.11 18.93
N LEU A 421 22.27 -15.94 19.84
CA LEU A 421 22.95 -15.52 21.07
C LEU A 421 24.24 -14.78 20.77
N ALA A 422 24.98 -15.19 19.74
CA ALA A 422 26.25 -14.58 19.39
C ALA A 422 26.11 -13.14 18.88
N LEU A 423 24.94 -12.77 18.32
CA LEU A 423 24.63 -11.38 17.97
C LEU A 423 24.44 -10.49 19.21
N ASP A 424 23.92 -11.06 20.31
CA ASP A 424 23.64 -10.32 21.55
C ASP A 424 24.78 -10.42 22.58
N ASN A 425 25.46 -11.57 22.64
CA ASN A 425 26.47 -11.94 23.62
C ASN A 425 27.41 -13.03 23.03
N PRO A 426 28.40 -12.64 22.21
CA PRO A 426 29.31 -13.57 21.54
C PRO A 426 30.15 -14.40 22.51
N GLU A 427 30.54 -13.84 23.66
CA GLU A 427 31.33 -14.55 24.66
C GLU A 427 30.56 -15.73 25.27
N LEU A 428 29.29 -15.51 25.66
CA LEU A 428 28.45 -16.58 26.19
C LEU A 428 28.14 -17.64 25.14
N ALA A 429 27.90 -17.23 23.88
CA ALA A 429 27.68 -18.17 22.79
C ALA A 429 28.90 -19.10 22.59
N LEU A 430 30.12 -18.55 22.63
CA LEU A 430 31.36 -19.32 22.54
C LEU A 430 31.60 -20.21 23.76
N GLU A 431 31.38 -19.69 24.97
CA GLU A 431 31.49 -20.47 26.21
C GLU A 431 30.62 -21.73 26.13
N VAL A 432 29.39 -21.59 25.64
CA VAL A 432 28.45 -22.69 25.50
C VAL A 432 28.82 -23.63 24.36
N ALA A 433 29.29 -23.09 23.23
CA ALA A 433 29.69 -23.86 22.06
C ALA A 433 30.88 -24.78 22.37
N VAL A 434 31.88 -24.29 23.12
CA VAL A 434 33.09 -25.06 23.51
C VAL A 434 32.74 -26.30 24.33
N LEU A 435 31.63 -26.28 25.04
CA LEU A 435 31.15 -27.42 25.83
C LEU A 435 30.45 -28.50 24.98
N GLN A 436 30.19 -28.25 23.70
CA GLN A 436 29.51 -29.20 22.81
C GLN A 436 30.49 -30.17 22.13
N PRO A 437 30.11 -31.45 21.94
CA PRO A 437 30.98 -32.46 21.33
C PRO A 437 31.34 -32.18 19.85
N ASN A 438 30.58 -31.32 19.19
CA ASN A 438 30.69 -30.90 17.79
C ASN A 438 31.11 -29.41 17.68
N PHE A 439 31.88 -28.90 18.65
CA PHE A 439 32.27 -27.49 18.74
C PHE A 439 32.74 -26.89 17.40
N ALA A 440 33.67 -27.54 16.70
CA ALA A 440 34.19 -27.02 15.43
C ALA A 440 33.09 -26.85 14.36
N GLN A 441 32.17 -27.82 14.22
CA GLN A 441 31.05 -27.68 13.27
C GLN A 441 30.03 -26.62 13.72
N LEU A 442 29.82 -26.49 15.02
CA LEU A 442 28.89 -25.54 15.61
C LEU A 442 29.39 -24.10 15.46
N GLU A 443 30.68 -23.88 15.74
CA GLU A 443 31.40 -22.63 15.53
C GLU A 443 31.32 -22.19 14.07
N GLN A 444 31.60 -23.10 13.14
CA GLN A 444 31.46 -22.88 11.71
C GLN A 444 30.05 -22.43 11.32
N ARG A 445 29.02 -23.20 11.70
CA ARG A 445 27.62 -22.86 11.37
C ARG A 445 27.16 -21.56 12.01
N MET A 446 27.61 -21.28 13.23
CA MET A 446 27.35 -20.03 13.94
C MET A 446 27.91 -18.84 13.16
N MET A 447 29.19 -18.89 12.77
CA MET A 447 29.83 -17.83 12.00
C MET A 447 29.17 -17.58 10.64
N TYR A 448 28.75 -18.65 9.96
CA TYR A 448 27.97 -18.53 8.72
C TYR A 448 26.66 -17.75 8.94
N HIS A 449 25.90 -18.07 9.99
CA HIS A 449 24.64 -17.41 10.28
C HIS A 449 24.80 -15.96 10.76
N ILE A 450 25.85 -15.65 11.52
CA ILE A 450 26.16 -14.28 11.93
C ILE A 450 26.53 -13.46 10.69
N ALA A 451 27.43 -13.94 9.83
CA ALA A 451 27.85 -13.22 8.63
C ALA A 451 26.67 -12.85 7.72
N GLN A 452 25.68 -13.73 7.58
CA GLN A 452 24.46 -13.45 6.79
C GLN A 452 23.54 -12.37 7.37
N ARG A 453 23.56 -12.18 8.69
CA ARG A 453 22.66 -11.25 9.39
C ARG A 453 23.34 -9.93 9.73
N ASP A 454 24.60 -10.01 10.16
CA ASP A 454 25.43 -8.91 10.60
C ASP A 454 26.91 -9.23 10.30
N VAL A 455 27.38 -8.71 9.17
CA VAL A 455 28.75 -8.96 8.71
C VAL A 455 29.80 -8.31 9.61
N GLU A 456 29.48 -7.20 10.29
CA GLU A 456 30.41 -6.52 11.19
C GLU A 456 30.58 -7.31 12.49
N ALA A 457 29.48 -7.77 13.07
CA ALA A 457 29.53 -8.65 14.24
C ALA A 457 30.35 -9.93 13.94
N ALA A 458 30.22 -10.47 12.72
CA ALA A 458 31.02 -11.62 12.30
C ALA A 458 32.53 -11.28 12.23
N ILE A 459 32.91 -10.10 11.70
CA ILE A 459 34.31 -9.65 11.68
C ILE A 459 34.86 -9.52 13.11
N GLU A 460 34.09 -8.91 14.02
CA GLU A 460 34.49 -8.74 15.43
C GLU A 460 34.66 -10.08 16.15
N MET A 461 33.90 -11.10 15.74
CA MET A 461 33.94 -12.44 16.34
C MET A 461 35.08 -13.33 15.79
N LEU A 462 35.63 -13.03 14.61
CA LEU A 462 36.76 -13.78 14.04
C LEU A 462 37.94 -14.02 15.00
N PRO A 463 38.47 -13.02 15.74
CA PRO A 463 39.57 -13.27 16.67
C PRO A 463 39.18 -14.10 17.90
N MET A 464 37.88 -14.34 18.13
CA MET A 464 37.38 -15.05 19.31
C MET A 464 37.17 -16.56 19.07
N ILE A 465 37.08 -16.98 17.82
CA ILE A 465 36.88 -18.38 17.41
C ILE A 465 38.21 -19.12 17.21
N SER A 466 38.16 -20.45 17.18
CA SER A 466 39.33 -21.32 16.97
C SER A 466 40.00 -21.05 15.63
N GLU A 467 41.31 -21.29 15.51
CA GLU A 467 42.06 -21.10 14.24
C GLU A 467 41.43 -21.87 13.07
N GLU A 468 40.93 -23.09 13.31
CA GLU A 468 40.20 -23.86 12.28
C GLU A 468 38.88 -23.18 11.90
N GLY A 469 38.13 -22.67 12.89
CA GLY A 469 36.91 -21.90 12.67
C GLY A 469 37.16 -20.60 11.89
N GLN A 470 38.25 -19.89 12.19
CA GLN A 470 38.62 -18.64 11.53
C GLN A 470 38.79 -18.80 10.02
N TYR A 471 39.38 -19.89 9.56
CA TYR A 471 39.58 -20.16 8.12
C TYR A 471 38.25 -20.18 7.35
N TYR A 472 37.26 -20.91 7.88
CA TYR A 472 35.94 -21.02 7.26
C TYR A 472 35.11 -19.75 7.47
N ALA A 473 35.14 -19.18 8.67
CA ALA A 473 34.41 -17.96 9.00
C ALA A 473 34.86 -16.77 8.14
N ASN A 474 36.17 -16.57 8.00
CA ASN A 474 36.74 -15.55 7.12
C ASN A 474 36.22 -15.68 5.69
N SER A 475 36.00 -16.92 5.23
CA SER A 475 35.42 -17.20 3.92
C SER A 475 34.01 -16.71 3.76
N TRP A 476 33.13 -17.00 4.72
CA TRP A 476 31.73 -16.58 4.66
C TRP A 476 31.57 -15.07 4.87
N VAL A 477 32.35 -14.47 5.77
CA VAL A 477 32.35 -13.02 5.98
C VAL A 477 32.76 -12.28 4.72
N ALA A 478 33.82 -12.74 4.05
CA ALA A 478 34.25 -12.15 2.79
C ALA A 478 33.21 -12.31 1.66
N GLU A 479 32.51 -13.45 1.62
CA GLU A 479 31.39 -13.67 0.69
C GLU A 479 30.23 -12.70 0.93
N GLN A 480 29.85 -12.48 2.20
CA GLN A 480 28.77 -11.53 2.52
C GLN A 480 29.16 -10.07 2.26
N LEU A 481 30.43 -9.69 2.47
CA LEU A 481 30.94 -8.39 2.06
C LEU A 481 30.81 -8.17 0.54
N ILE A 482 31.06 -9.20 -0.28
CA ILE A 482 30.84 -9.10 -1.74
C ILE A 482 29.36 -8.88 -2.05
N VAL A 483 28.46 -9.65 -1.43
CA VAL A 483 27.00 -9.51 -1.65
C VAL A 483 26.54 -8.09 -1.30
N ASN A 484 27.13 -7.46 -0.28
CA ASN A 484 26.86 -6.09 0.12
C ASN A 484 27.56 -5.02 -0.75
N GLY A 485 28.36 -5.43 -1.75
CA GLY A 485 29.13 -4.54 -2.63
C GLY A 485 30.44 -4.02 -2.02
N GLU A 486 30.86 -4.54 -0.87
CA GLU A 486 32.05 -4.13 -0.09
C GLU A 486 33.30 -4.95 -0.46
N VAL A 487 33.53 -5.09 -1.77
CA VAL A 487 34.60 -5.90 -2.37
C VAL A 487 35.99 -5.61 -1.80
N ASP A 488 36.35 -4.33 -1.69
CA ASP A 488 37.68 -3.93 -1.24
C ASP A 488 37.94 -4.37 0.21
N ARG A 489 36.90 -4.38 1.06
CA ARG A 489 36.95 -4.91 2.42
C ARG A 489 37.05 -6.43 2.43
N ALA A 490 36.31 -7.12 1.55
CA ALA A 490 36.38 -8.58 1.41
C ALA A 490 37.80 -9.06 1.05
N VAL A 491 38.44 -8.40 0.07
CA VAL A 491 39.82 -8.69 -0.35
C VAL A 491 40.81 -8.39 0.77
N ALA A 492 40.67 -7.26 1.46
CA ALA A 492 41.54 -6.90 2.58
C ALA A 492 41.46 -7.92 3.73
N LEU A 493 40.24 -8.32 4.10
CA LEU A 493 39.99 -9.31 5.16
C LEU A 493 40.60 -10.68 4.83
N ARG A 494 40.47 -11.12 3.58
CA ARG A 494 41.07 -12.38 3.09
C ARG A 494 42.58 -12.35 3.09
N ARG A 495 43.18 -11.23 2.68
CA ARG A 495 44.63 -11.04 2.64
C ARG A 495 45.24 -11.09 4.02
N GLN A 496 44.64 -10.39 4.98
CA GLN A 496 45.06 -10.42 6.38
C GLN A 496 45.16 -11.86 6.89
N TYR A 497 44.15 -12.69 6.58
CA TYR A 497 44.12 -14.08 7.03
C TYR A 497 45.13 -14.99 6.31
N GLU A 498 45.37 -14.81 5.00
CA GLU A 498 46.43 -15.53 4.28
C GLU A 498 47.82 -15.23 4.88
N GLU A 499 48.07 -13.98 5.25
CA GLU A 499 49.32 -13.55 5.89
C GLU A 499 49.50 -14.16 7.28
N ASP A 500 48.43 -14.26 8.06
CA ASP A 500 48.46 -14.79 9.43
C ASP A 500 48.52 -16.33 9.49
N SER A 501 47.76 -17.02 8.62
CA SER A 501 47.67 -18.49 8.63
C SER A 501 48.78 -19.19 7.84
N GLY A 502 49.35 -18.53 6.82
CA GLY A 502 50.29 -19.16 5.89
C GLY A 502 49.68 -20.24 4.99
N ASP A 503 48.39 -20.52 5.13
CA ASP A 503 47.64 -21.41 4.27
C ASP A 503 47.15 -20.65 3.04
N PRO A 504 47.37 -21.17 1.82
CA PRO A 504 46.86 -20.53 0.63
C PRO A 504 45.33 -20.50 0.69
N VAL A 505 44.78 -19.30 0.81
CA VAL A 505 43.34 -19.05 0.69
C VAL A 505 42.88 -19.61 -0.66
N ASN A 506 41.75 -20.31 -0.65
CA ASN A 506 41.09 -20.76 -1.88
C ASN A 506 40.42 -19.57 -2.58
N TRP A 507 41.25 -18.68 -3.11
CA TRP A 507 40.85 -17.47 -3.82
C TRP A 507 39.95 -17.80 -5.03
N PHE A 508 40.16 -18.96 -5.66
CA PHE A 508 39.29 -19.43 -6.73
C PHE A 508 37.83 -19.57 -6.29
N MET A 509 37.55 -20.26 -5.18
CA MET A 509 36.17 -20.39 -4.67
C MET A 509 35.55 -19.04 -4.28
N PHE A 510 36.37 -18.13 -3.74
CA PHE A 510 35.94 -16.76 -3.45
C PHE A 510 35.52 -16.01 -4.72
N PHE A 511 36.37 -16.02 -5.76
CA PHE A 511 36.05 -15.37 -7.03
C PHE A 511 34.92 -16.08 -7.78
N LEU A 512 34.79 -17.40 -7.67
CA LEU A 512 33.66 -18.15 -8.24
C LEU A 512 32.33 -17.68 -7.68
N ASN A 513 32.22 -17.50 -6.35
CA ASN A 513 31.01 -16.99 -5.74
C ASN A 513 30.75 -15.53 -6.16
N TRP A 514 31.78 -14.68 -6.21
CA TRP A 514 31.62 -13.31 -6.70
C TRP A 514 31.18 -13.26 -8.16
N ALA A 515 31.79 -14.06 -9.03
CA ALA A 515 31.42 -14.17 -10.45
C ALA A 515 29.96 -14.61 -10.62
N ARG A 516 29.45 -15.48 -9.75
CA ARG A 516 28.06 -15.94 -9.79
C ARG A 516 27.08 -14.82 -9.44
N GLU A 517 27.39 -14.00 -8.43
CA GLU A 517 26.48 -12.96 -7.96
C GLU A 517 26.61 -11.64 -8.75
N ASN A 518 27.82 -11.31 -9.22
CA ASN A 518 28.11 -10.05 -9.91
C ASN A 518 29.32 -10.14 -10.87
N PRO A 519 29.17 -10.80 -12.03
CA PRO A 519 30.27 -11.04 -12.96
C PRO A 519 30.82 -9.75 -13.61
N VAL A 520 29.96 -8.75 -13.83
CA VAL A 520 30.37 -7.45 -14.41
C VAL A 520 31.29 -6.70 -13.44
N GLN A 521 30.92 -6.61 -12.17
CA GLN A 521 31.74 -5.92 -11.17
C GLN A 521 33.08 -6.63 -10.94
N LEU A 522 33.09 -7.98 -10.93
CA LEU A 522 34.34 -8.73 -10.86
C LEU A 522 35.24 -8.42 -12.07
N PHE A 523 34.67 -8.39 -13.29
CA PHE A 523 35.40 -8.01 -14.49
C PHE A 523 36.02 -6.61 -14.39
N GLU A 524 35.24 -5.61 -13.98
CA GLU A 524 35.69 -4.21 -13.85
C GLU A 524 36.86 -4.06 -12.86
N ARG A 525 36.95 -4.96 -11.88
CA ARG A 525 37.99 -4.95 -10.84
C ARG A 525 39.17 -5.87 -11.12
N LEU A 526 39.17 -6.67 -12.19
CA LEU A 526 40.27 -7.61 -12.49
C LEU A 526 41.63 -6.91 -12.54
N ASP A 527 41.69 -5.70 -13.06
CA ASP A 527 42.92 -4.94 -13.23
C ASP A 527 43.48 -4.40 -11.91
N ASP A 528 42.62 -4.23 -10.90
CA ASP A 528 43.00 -3.78 -9.56
C ASP A 528 43.53 -4.94 -8.69
N LEU A 529 43.30 -6.19 -9.10
CA LEU A 529 43.73 -7.37 -8.37
C LEU A 529 45.22 -7.67 -8.58
N PRO A 530 45.95 -8.12 -7.53
CA PRO A 530 47.31 -8.66 -7.68
C PRO A 530 47.36 -9.76 -8.75
N PRO A 531 48.49 -9.95 -9.48
CA PRO A 531 48.55 -10.86 -10.63
C PRO A 531 48.00 -12.28 -10.38
N LYS A 532 48.33 -12.87 -9.23
CA LYS A 532 47.80 -14.19 -8.83
C LYS A 532 46.28 -14.19 -8.67
N LEU A 533 45.72 -13.14 -8.08
CA LEU A 533 44.27 -13.01 -7.86
C LEU A 533 43.53 -12.63 -9.13
N ARG A 534 44.16 -11.86 -10.01
CA ARG A 534 43.65 -11.52 -11.34
C ARG A 534 43.44 -12.77 -12.20
N PHE A 535 44.38 -13.72 -12.14
CA PHE A 535 44.22 -15.02 -12.79
C PHE A 535 43.04 -15.81 -12.22
N GLU A 536 42.94 -15.97 -10.90
CA GLU A 536 41.83 -16.71 -10.27
C GLU A 536 40.47 -16.06 -10.52
N GLY A 537 40.41 -14.72 -10.55
CA GLY A 537 39.23 -13.96 -10.93
C GLY A 537 38.81 -14.20 -12.38
N ALA A 538 39.77 -14.17 -13.31
CA ALA A 538 39.52 -14.45 -14.73
C ALA A 538 39.08 -15.92 -14.94
N HIS A 539 39.71 -16.87 -14.24
CA HIS A 539 39.34 -18.27 -14.28
C HIS A 539 37.91 -18.51 -13.75
N ALA A 540 37.52 -17.83 -12.67
CA ALA A 540 36.15 -17.89 -12.15
C ALA A 540 35.11 -17.32 -13.14
N LEU A 541 35.42 -16.20 -13.81
CA LEU A 541 34.57 -15.62 -14.85
C LEU A 541 34.42 -16.54 -16.06
N ASP A 542 35.52 -17.18 -16.50
CA ASP A 542 35.48 -18.15 -17.60
C ASP A 542 34.64 -19.39 -17.23
N TYR A 543 34.77 -19.89 -16.00
CA TYR A 543 34.09 -21.09 -15.53
C TYR A 543 32.55 -20.96 -15.51
N TYR A 544 31.99 -19.82 -15.10
CA TYR A 544 30.55 -19.67 -14.88
C TYR A 544 29.71 -19.37 -16.13
N TYR A 545 30.31 -19.31 -17.31
CA TYR A 545 29.67 -18.92 -18.57
C TYR A 545 29.06 -17.50 -18.51
N LEU A 546 29.35 -16.72 -19.56
CA LEU A 546 29.27 -15.26 -19.56
C LEU A 546 28.11 -14.74 -20.42
N PRO A 547 26.82 -15.04 -20.20
CA PRO A 547 25.76 -14.42 -21.01
C PRO A 547 25.71 -12.90 -20.78
N GLU A 548 26.16 -12.43 -19.61
CA GLU A 548 26.07 -11.04 -19.18
C GLU A 548 27.25 -10.15 -19.61
N LEU A 549 28.42 -10.73 -19.90
CA LEU A 549 29.56 -9.97 -20.41
C LEU A 549 29.45 -9.74 -21.93
N THR A 550 29.95 -8.61 -22.39
CA THR A 550 30.12 -8.33 -23.82
C THR A 550 31.20 -9.22 -24.44
N GLN A 551 31.21 -9.36 -25.77
CA GLN A 551 32.26 -10.15 -26.43
C GLN A 551 33.68 -9.60 -26.15
N GLU A 552 33.83 -8.28 -26.09
CA GLU A 552 35.11 -7.63 -25.76
C GLU A 552 35.59 -7.97 -24.34
N GLN A 553 34.67 -8.00 -23.38
CA GLN A 553 34.97 -8.40 -22.01
C GLN A 553 35.36 -9.88 -21.94
N LYS A 554 34.67 -10.76 -22.68
CA LYS A 554 35.03 -12.20 -22.77
C LYS A 554 36.43 -12.39 -23.34
N ASP A 555 36.75 -11.70 -24.42
CA ASP A 555 38.07 -11.78 -25.05
C ASP A 555 39.16 -11.31 -24.07
N THR A 556 38.86 -10.29 -23.25
CA THR A 556 39.76 -9.80 -22.21
C THR A 556 39.95 -10.81 -21.07
N VAL A 557 38.86 -11.42 -20.57
CA VAL A 557 38.92 -12.49 -19.54
C VAL A 557 39.77 -13.66 -20.04
N GLN A 558 39.53 -14.11 -21.28
CA GLN A 558 40.28 -15.20 -21.90
C GLN A 558 41.78 -14.87 -22.02
N ALA A 559 42.11 -13.65 -22.46
CA ALA A 559 43.51 -13.22 -22.58
C ALA A 559 44.23 -13.18 -21.23
N ILE A 560 43.56 -12.71 -20.17
CA ILE A 560 44.12 -12.72 -18.80
C ILE A 560 44.31 -14.16 -18.31
N TYR A 561 43.35 -15.04 -18.56
CA TYR A 561 43.42 -16.44 -18.17
C TYR A 561 44.57 -17.17 -18.87
N GLU A 562 44.72 -17.01 -20.18
CA GLU A 562 45.82 -17.59 -20.97
C GLU A 562 47.18 -17.07 -20.49
N ALA A 563 47.30 -15.77 -20.21
CA ALA A 563 48.55 -15.16 -19.75
C ALA A 563 48.98 -15.61 -18.35
N GLY A 564 48.05 -16.07 -17.50
CA GLY A 564 48.36 -16.56 -16.16
C GLY A 564 48.63 -18.07 -16.06
N GLN A 565 48.43 -18.82 -17.15
CA GLN A 565 48.82 -20.24 -17.22
C GLN A 565 50.32 -20.46 -17.43
N ASP A 566 51.02 -19.47 -17.99
CA ASP A 566 52.47 -19.44 -18.21
C ASP A 566 53.24 -19.00 -16.94
#